data_AF-A0AAD5V2L1-F1
#
_entry.id   AF-A0AAD5V2L1-F1
#
_cell.length_a   1.000
_cell.length_b   1.000
_cell.length_c   1.000
_cell.angle_alpha   90.00
_cell.angle_beta   90.00
_cell.angle_gamma   90.00
#
_symmetry.space_group_name_H-M   'P 1'
#
loop_
_entity.id
_entity.type
_entity.pdbx_description
1 polymer ?
#
loop_
_entity_poly.entity_id
_entity_poly.type
_entity_poly.pdbx_seq_one_letter_code
_entity_poly.pdbx_strand_id
1 'polypeptide(L)'
;MTYLRAYELAQENGFQSMTRKAFDIYRAAAGKRKLKKPPPQMRTLRVVGHGKVARAAIRASSEDEPEFIEIPWCRTDYVSTIVGRVEEALRIPSLLWSLAGDGQLLEEHIYVYYHSLFPPTGDVGPELYLIPQNEVQEYLAKNIKRHVWRKTSPDPETTQSSDPMVQATKGFHLINARPSVYWQDYIAMRLAFERRLATGLEDYSGREMPSYLRQIRSAVEKVLIQTDLDDGQQNTLFDCVVPIQTYRSDEDENGESEGYELTEAHAYSRLFSPHRCTAIDVFWEYELMEYDTHVDFHCALLYRIVDCMDVSRSGGHDFSEGKPEAGRGKWCRIFDMGLEEMPPGRDWRCIHKLDWGLSERDAGRIHKTLFGEETLSPGNQISKIDTIRLLLAVVGVPFNVATHEDGRDSLNYQATPRVPWRFGSEDWIGVHIRKACGSPLAWDAGYNRSRRK
;
A
#
# COMPACT_ATOMS: atom_id res chain seq x y z
N MET A 1 41.59 -5.88 16.72
CA MET A 1 41.30 -7.32 16.70
C MET A 1 40.14 -7.54 15.74
N THR A 2 40.41 -8.25 14.66
CA THR A 2 39.71 -8.18 13.36
C THR A 2 38.45 -9.04 13.33
N TYR A 3 37.46 -8.63 12.52
CA TYR A 3 36.23 -9.36 12.19
C TYR A 3 36.43 -10.87 11.94
N LEU A 4 37.56 -11.26 11.33
CA LEU A 4 37.97 -12.65 11.12
C LEU A 4 37.95 -13.51 12.40
N ARG A 5 38.45 -13.01 13.53
CA ARG A 5 38.49 -13.79 14.78
C ARG A 5 37.09 -14.02 15.36
N ALA A 6 36.18 -13.05 15.16
CA ALA A 6 34.79 -13.16 15.58
C ALA A 6 34.02 -14.19 14.73
N TYR A 7 34.35 -14.26 13.43
CA TYR A 7 33.82 -15.24 12.50
C TYR A 7 34.32 -16.66 12.80
N GLU A 8 35.63 -16.84 13.04
CA GLU A 8 36.22 -18.13 13.45
C GLU A 8 35.57 -18.67 14.73
N LEU A 9 35.43 -17.84 15.78
CA LEU A 9 34.73 -18.20 17.01
C LEU A 9 33.28 -18.63 16.77
N ALA A 10 32.57 -17.97 15.84
CA ALA A 10 31.20 -18.35 15.49
C ALA A 10 31.15 -19.69 14.72
N GLN A 11 32.10 -19.93 13.82
CA GLN A 11 32.21 -21.21 13.11
C GLN A 11 32.57 -22.37 14.04
N GLU A 12 33.50 -22.17 14.98
CA GLU A 12 33.92 -23.19 15.96
C GLU A 12 32.76 -23.68 16.83
N ASN A 13 31.84 -22.78 17.18
CA ASN A 13 30.71 -23.11 18.04
C ASN A 13 29.47 -23.55 17.24
N GLY A 14 29.40 -23.26 15.94
CA GLY A 14 28.21 -23.51 15.13
C GLY A 14 26.96 -22.88 15.75
N PHE A 15 25.79 -23.51 15.56
CA PHE A 15 24.53 -23.05 16.17
C PHE A 15 24.38 -23.45 17.65
N GLN A 16 25.47 -23.45 18.42
CA GLN A 16 25.46 -23.74 19.85
C GLN A 16 25.64 -22.45 20.66
N SER A 17 25.00 -22.37 21.83
CA SER A 17 25.11 -21.21 22.72
C SER A 17 26.54 -21.07 23.26
N MET A 18 27.12 -19.86 23.14
CA MET A 18 28.44 -19.56 23.65
C MET A 18 28.42 -19.34 25.17
N THR A 19 29.53 -19.67 25.84
CA THR A 19 29.76 -19.19 27.21
C THR A 19 29.72 -17.66 27.23
N ARG A 20 29.27 -17.06 28.35
CA ARG A 20 29.17 -15.59 28.47
C ARG A 20 30.48 -14.88 28.13
N LYS A 21 31.61 -15.41 28.61
CA LYS A 21 32.95 -14.87 28.35
C LYS A 21 33.33 -14.90 26.86
N ALA A 22 33.05 -16.01 26.17
CA ALA A 22 33.31 -16.12 24.73
C ALA A 22 32.43 -15.15 23.93
N PHE A 23 31.16 -15.03 24.30
CA PHE A 23 30.22 -14.10 23.68
C PHE A 23 30.63 -12.62 23.86
N ASP A 24 31.10 -12.25 25.06
CA ASP A 24 31.59 -10.90 25.33
C ASP A 24 32.84 -10.57 24.49
N ILE A 25 33.75 -11.53 24.27
CA ILE A 25 34.91 -11.39 23.38
C ILE A 25 34.44 -11.19 21.93
N TYR A 26 33.48 -12.00 21.47
CA TYR A 26 32.88 -11.87 20.15
C TYR A 26 32.29 -10.48 19.93
N ARG A 27 31.43 -9.98 20.85
CA ARG A 27 30.81 -8.65 20.72
C ARG A 27 31.84 -7.53 20.65
N ALA A 28 32.88 -7.60 21.49
CA ALA A 28 33.96 -6.63 21.49
C ALA A 28 34.73 -6.64 20.16
N ALA A 29 35.02 -7.82 19.60
CA ALA A 29 35.71 -7.96 18.32
C ALA A 29 34.85 -7.51 17.12
N ALA A 30 33.54 -7.73 17.18
CA ALA A 30 32.58 -7.29 16.15
C ALA A 30 32.27 -5.78 16.21
N GLY A 31 32.86 -5.03 17.16
CA GLY A 31 32.59 -3.60 17.33
C GLY A 31 31.15 -3.28 17.76
N LYS A 32 30.38 -4.29 18.21
CA LYS A 32 28.98 -4.12 18.61
C LYS A 32 28.92 -3.34 19.94
N ARG A 33 28.36 -2.13 19.91
CA ARG A 33 28.12 -1.33 21.12
C ARG A 33 27.18 -2.07 22.08
N LYS A 34 27.24 -1.76 23.38
CA LYS A 34 26.23 -2.20 24.34
C LYS A 34 24.87 -1.69 23.87
N LEU A 35 23.86 -2.56 23.87
CA LEU A 35 22.50 -2.17 23.51
C LEU A 35 22.04 -1.08 24.48
N LYS A 36 21.41 -0.03 23.95
CA LYS A 36 20.82 1.01 24.80
C LYS A 36 19.79 0.36 25.72
N LYS A 37 19.72 0.84 26.97
CA LYS A 37 18.68 0.38 27.90
C LYS A 37 17.30 0.58 27.26
N PRO A 38 16.40 -0.40 27.40
CA PRO A 38 15.07 -0.33 26.83
C PRO A 38 14.28 0.88 27.40
N PRO A 39 13.57 1.68 26.58
CA PRO A 39 12.61 2.67 27.07
C PRO A 39 11.51 2.06 27.97
N PRO A 40 10.86 2.86 28.83
CA PRO A 40 9.90 2.37 29.82
C PRO A 40 8.56 1.84 29.25
N GLN A 41 8.24 2.10 27.98
CA GLN A 41 7.03 1.62 27.31
C GLN A 41 7.35 0.52 26.30
N MET A 42 7.91 -0.60 26.78
CA MET A 42 8.21 -1.74 25.91
C MET A 42 7.11 -2.78 25.91
N ARG A 43 6.84 -3.30 24.71
CA ARG A 43 6.05 -4.50 24.48
C ARG A 43 7.00 -5.70 24.42
N THR A 44 6.49 -6.91 24.58
CA THR A 44 7.26 -8.14 24.38
C THR A 44 6.82 -8.82 23.09
N LEU A 45 7.79 -9.38 22.37
CA LEU A 45 7.57 -10.30 21.26
C LEU A 45 8.11 -11.68 21.64
N ARG A 46 7.57 -12.73 21.03
CA ARG A 46 8.02 -14.11 21.24
C ARG A 46 8.92 -14.54 20.10
N VAL A 47 10.03 -15.20 20.41
CA VAL A 47 10.89 -15.85 19.42
C VAL A 47 10.88 -17.35 19.65
N VAL A 48 10.45 -18.09 18.63
CA VAL A 48 10.29 -19.55 18.63
C VAL A 48 11.30 -20.18 17.68
N GLY A 49 11.79 -21.38 17.97
CA GLY A 49 12.78 -22.06 17.15
C GLY A 49 12.17 -22.77 15.95
N HIS A 50 12.67 -22.47 14.75
CA HIS A 50 12.40 -23.27 13.55
C HIS A 50 13.35 -24.47 13.49
N GLY A 51 12.80 -25.67 13.28
CA GLY A 51 13.59 -26.89 13.26
C GLY A 51 14.07 -27.35 14.65
N LYS A 52 14.79 -28.48 14.68
CA LYS A 52 15.28 -29.07 15.94
C LYS A 52 16.42 -28.26 16.55
N VAL A 53 17.28 -27.69 15.70
CA VAL A 53 18.50 -26.99 16.11
C VAL A 53 18.15 -25.67 16.82
N ALA A 54 17.26 -24.85 16.25
CA ALA A 54 16.87 -23.59 16.90
C ALA A 54 16.07 -23.81 18.20
N ARG A 55 15.22 -24.84 18.26
CA ARG A 55 14.50 -25.19 19.50
C ARG A 55 15.45 -25.61 20.60
N ALA A 56 16.48 -26.41 20.27
CA ALA A 56 17.51 -26.79 21.23
C ALA A 56 18.30 -25.56 21.73
N ALA A 57 18.64 -24.63 20.84
CA ALA A 57 19.31 -23.39 21.19
C ALA A 57 18.48 -22.50 22.14
N ILE A 58 17.17 -22.38 21.91
CA ILE A 58 16.26 -21.64 22.81
C ILE A 58 16.19 -22.30 24.17
N ARG A 59 16.01 -23.63 24.23
CA ARG A 59 15.98 -24.36 25.51
C ARG A 59 17.28 -24.20 26.29
N ALA A 60 18.42 -24.22 25.61
CA ALA A 60 19.73 -24.04 26.23
C ALA A 60 20.01 -22.62 26.73
N SER A 61 19.15 -21.63 26.43
CA SER A 61 19.35 -20.24 26.84
C SER A 61 19.04 -19.97 28.31
N SER A 62 18.28 -20.85 28.98
CA SER A 62 17.90 -20.77 30.39
C SER A 62 17.86 -22.16 31.02
N GLU A 63 17.95 -22.24 32.35
CA GLU A 63 17.83 -23.50 33.11
C GLU A 63 16.41 -24.10 33.02
N ASP A 64 15.39 -23.26 32.80
CA ASP A 64 13.98 -23.66 32.73
C ASP A 64 13.56 -24.30 31.38
N GLU A 65 14.51 -24.51 30.46
CA GLU A 65 14.27 -25.07 29.11
C GLU A 65 13.06 -24.46 28.38
N PRO A 66 12.99 -23.13 28.19
CA PRO A 66 11.80 -22.49 27.67
C PRO A 66 11.52 -22.92 26.22
N GLU A 67 10.25 -22.89 25.81
CA GLU A 67 9.85 -23.16 24.42
C GLU A 67 10.06 -21.96 23.49
N PHE A 68 10.15 -20.75 24.05
CA PHE A 68 10.36 -19.49 23.37
C PHE A 68 11.13 -18.51 24.27
N ILE A 69 11.73 -17.48 23.69
CA ILE A 69 12.27 -16.34 24.45
C ILE A 69 11.40 -15.10 24.23
N GLU A 70 11.24 -14.30 25.28
CA GLU A 70 10.56 -13.00 25.20
C GLU A 70 11.57 -11.89 25.02
N ILE A 71 11.37 -11.08 23.98
CA ILE A 71 12.26 -9.97 23.65
C ILE A 71 11.48 -8.67 23.79
N PRO A 72 11.98 -7.72 24.59
CA PRO A 72 11.32 -6.43 24.70
C PRO A 72 11.59 -5.60 23.44
N TRP A 73 10.60 -4.86 22.96
CA TRP A 73 10.66 -4.04 21.76
C TRP A 73 9.77 -2.80 21.85
N CYS A 74 10.03 -1.81 21.00
CA CYS A 74 9.21 -0.61 20.83
C CYS A 74 9.20 -0.17 19.36
N ARG A 75 8.28 0.73 19.00
CA ARG A 75 8.07 1.14 17.60
C ARG A 75 9.26 1.85 16.97
N THR A 76 10.13 2.45 17.78
CA THR A 76 11.34 3.15 17.30
C THR A 76 12.54 2.23 17.14
N ASP A 77 12.40 0.94 17.46
CA ASP A 77 13.49 -0.01 17.24
C ASP A 77 13.66 -0.28 15.74
N TYR A 78 14.91 -0.54 15.37
CA TYR A 78 15.23 -1.24 14.13
C TYR A 78 15.17 -2.75 14.36
N VAL A 79 14.95 -3.52 13.30
CA VAL A 79 15.05 -4.99 13.35
C VAL A 79 16.42 -5.41 13.88
N SER A 80 17.52 -4.77 13.48
CA SER A 80 18.87 -4.98 14.01
C SER A 80 18.97 -4.84 15.53
N THR A 81 18.12 -3.98 16.12
CA THR A 81 18.06 -3.81 17.58
C THR A 81 17.39 -5.02 18.24
N ILE A 82 16.33 -5.56 17.63
CA ILE A 82 15.69 -6.82 18.07
C ILE A 82 16.66 -7.99 17.91
N VAL A 83 17.33 -8.09 16.77
CA VAL A 83 18.37 -9.10 16.48
C VAL A 83 19.45 -9.05 17.56
N GLY A 84 19.96 -7.87 17.90
CA GLY A 84 20.96 -7.74 18.98
C GLY A 84 20.45 -8.22 20.34
N ARG A 85 19.17 -8.00 20.68
CA ARG A 85 18.57 -8.47 21.93
C ARG A 85 18.40 -10.00 21.94
N VAL A 86 17.98 -10.59 20.82
CA VAL A 86 17.93 -12.05 20.62
C VAL A 86 19.32 -12.66 20.75
N GLU A 87 20.32 -12.04 20.10
CA GLU A 87 21.72 -12.45 20.16
C GLU A 87 22.24 -12.43 21.61
N GLU A 88 21.89 -11.41 22.40
CA GLU A 88 22.28 -11.32 23.81
C GLU A 88 21.59 -12.35 24.70
N ALA A 89 20.33 -12.68 24.41
CA ALA A 89 19.57 -13.71 25.12
C ALA A 89 20.12 -15.12 24.84
N LEU A 90 20.32 -15.45 23.56
CA LEU A 90 20.77 -16.79 23.14
C LEU A 90 22.28 -17.00 23.27
N ARG A 91 23.05 -15.91 23.23
CA ARG A 91 24.53 -15.92 23.12
C ARG A 91 25.00 -16.67 21.86
N ILE A 92 24.24 -16.55 20.78
CA ILE A 92 24.55 -17.13 19.47
C ILE A 92 24.68 -15.99 18.47
N PRO A 93 25.82 -15.83 17.78
CA PRO A 93 26.03 -14.77 16.79
C PRO A 93 24.93 -14.68 15.73
N SER A 94 24.47 -13.46 15.43
CA SER A 94 23.40 -13.24 14.44
C SER A 94 23.74 -13.69 13.03
N LEU A 95 25.02 -13.83 12.70
CA LEU A 95 25.49 -14.37 11.41
C LEU A 95 25.14 -15.87 11.19
N LEU A 96 24.65 -16.57 12.22
CA LEU A 96 24.33 -18.00 12.16
C LEU A 96 22.82 -18.28 12.07
N TRP A 97 21.98 -17.26 12.21
CA TRP A 97 20.52 -17.37 12.07
C TRP A 97 19.94 -16.17 11.33
N SER A 98 18.68 -16.29 10.94
CA SER A 98 17.82 -15.18 10.54
C SER A 98 16.56 -15.19 11.40
N LEU A 99 15.94 -14.02 11.55
CA LEU A 99 14.57 -13.93 12.06
C LEU A 99 13.59 -13.91 10.91
N ALA A 100 12.44 -14.53 11.10
CA ALA A 100 11.34 -14.52 10.16
C ALA A 100 9.99 -14.39 10.85
N GLY A 101 8.99 -13.97 10.11
CA GLY A 101 7.59 -13.98 10.55
C GLY A 101 6.69 -13.86 9.34
N ASP A 102 5.49 -14.44 9.41
CA ASP A 102 4.50 -14.39 8.31
C ASP A 102 5.12 -14.69 6.93
N GLY A 103 5.99 -15.70 6.86
CA GLY A 103 6.62 -16.10 5.61
C GLY A 103 7.69 -15.19 5.01
N GLN A 104 8.15 -14.17 5.75
CA GLN A 104 9.18 -13.21 5.33
C GLN A 104 10.41 -13.33 6.22
N LEU A 105 11.60 -13.12 5.66
CA LEU A 105 12.81 -12.86 6.45
C LEU A 105 12.81 -11.39 6.89
N LEU A 106 13.21 -11.14 8.13
CA LEU A 106 13.33 -9.79 8.65
C LEU A 106 14.68 -9.18 8.28
N GLU A 107 14.63 -8.05 7.58
CA GLU A 107 15.81 -7.28 7.19
C GLU A 107 16.24 -6.32 8.30
N GLU A 108 17.54 -6.34 8.64
CA GLU A 108 18.06 -5.73 9.87
C GLU A 108 17.98 -4.19 9.91
N HIS A 109 17.98 -3.53 8.76
CA HIS A 109 17.99 -2.07 8.64
C HIS A 109 16.60 -1.43 8.64
N ILE A 110 15.53 -2.23 8.65
CA ILE A 110 14.15 -1.73 8.65
C ILE A 110 13.74 -1.29 10.06
N TYR A 111 13.07 -0.14 10.15
CA TYR A 111 12.35 0.24 11.38
C TYR A 111 11.14 -0.66 11.59
N VAL A 112 11.02 -1.16 12.81
CA VAL A 112 9.90 -2.01 13.25
C VAL A 112 8.54 -1.35 12.98
N TYR A 113 8.44 -0.03 13.13
CA TYR A 113 7.24 0.75 12.81
C TYR A 113 6.70 0.54 11.38
N TYR A 114 7.56 0.26 10.39
CA TYR A 114 7.16 0.12 8.98
C TYR A 114 6.75 -1.30 8.58
N HIS A 115 7.04 -2.28 9.44
CA HIS A 115 6.85 -3.69 9.15
C HIS A 115 5.48 -4.18 9.66
N SER A 116 4.73 -4.90 8.82
CA SER A 116 3.33 -5.29 9.11
C SER A 116 3.19 -6.24 10.30
N LEU A 117 4.19 -7.11 10.51
CA LEU A 117 4.32 -7.98 11.68
C LEU A 117 4.24 -7.26 13.04
N PHE A 118 4.51 -5.97 13.10
CA PHE A 118 4.60 -5.24 14.37
C PHE A 118 3.43 -4.28 14.53
N PRO A 119 2.28 -4.76 15.07
CA PRO A 119 1.06 -4.00 15.05
C PRO A 119 1.17 -2.69 15.86
N PRO A 120 0.54 -1.59 15.38
CA PRO A 120 0.55 -0.30 16.06
C PRO A 120 -0.10 -0.37 17.44
N THR A 121 -1.15 -1.18 17.56
CA THR A 121 -2.03 -1.32 18.73
C THR A 121 -2.19 -2.81 19.06
N GLY A 122 -2.17 -3.15 20.34
CA GLY A 122 -2.27 -4.53 20.80
C GLY A 122 -1.30 -4.81 21.95
N ASP A 123 -1.77 -5.57 22.93
CA ASP A 123 -0.97 -5.99 24.09
C ASP A 123 -0.11 -7.22 23.75
N VAL A 124 -0.48 -7.97 22.71
CA VAL A 124 0.24 -9.15 22.23
C VAL A 124 1.22 -8.72 21.14
N GLY A 125 2.53 -8.83 21.39
CA GLY A 125 3.52 -8.62 20.35
C GLY A 125 3.64 -9.82 19.39
N PRO A 126 4.36 -9.65 18.27
CA PRO A 126 4.47 -10.69 17.26
C PRO A 126 5.16 -11.96 17.77
N GLU A 127 4.85 -13.07 17.11
CA GLU A 127 5.65 -14.29 17.19
C GLU A 127 6.59 -14.34 15.97
N LEU A 128 7.89 -14.48 16.24
CA LEU A 128 8.94 -14.58 15.24
C LEU A 128 9.63 -15.94 15.32
N TYR A 129 10.18 -16.39 14.21
CA TYR A 129 10.92 -17.63 14.08
C TYR A 129 12.42 -17.36 14.01
N LEU A 130 13.18 -18.02 14.88
CA LEU A 130 14.63 -18.13 14.80
C LEU A 130 14.97 -19.27 13.83
N ILE A 131 15.58 -18.95 12.69
CA ILE A 131 15.90 -19.92 11.65
C ILE A 131 17.42 -20.02 11.51
N PRO A 132 18.02 -21.21 11.68
CA PRO A 132 19.43 -21.43 11.37
C PRO A 132 19.72 -21.12 9.90
N GLN A 133 20.88 -20.51 9.58
CA GLN A 133 21.19 -20.10 8.19
C GLN A 133 21.09 -21.24 7.17
N ASN A 134 21.45 -22.47 7.57
CA ASN A 134 21.36 -23.66 6.72
C ASN A 134 19.92 -24.16 6.47
N GLU A 135 18.93 -23.68 7.22
CA GLU A 135 17.51 -24.03 7.10
C GLU A 135 16.68 -22.93 6.40
N VAL A 136 17.26 -21.77 6.10
CA VAL A 136 16.54 -20.62 5.51
C VAL A 136 15.84 -20.96 4.20
N GLN A 137 16.53 -21.69 3.30
CA GLN A 137 15.95 -22.06 2.01
C GLN A 137 14.78 -23.04 2.14
N GLU A 138 14.87 -23.98 3.08
CA GLU A 138 13.77 -24.92 3.38
C GLU A 138 12.57 -24.17 3.98
N TYR A 139 12.83 -23.25 4.90
CA TYR A 139 11.80 -22.41 5.50
C TYR A 139 11.06 -21.61 4.43
N LEU A 140 11.78 -20.91 3.55
CA LEU A 140 11.17 -20.11 2.48
C LEU A 140 10.38 -20.99 1.51
N ALA A 141 10.92 -22.14 1.07
CA ALA A 141 10.20 -23.03 0.17
C ALA A 141 8.82 -23.48 0.71
N LYS A 142 8.67 -23.57 2.04
CA LYS A 142 7.43 -24.01 2.71
C LYS A 142 6.52 -22.85 3.15
N ASN A 143 7.10 -21.70 3.50
CA ASN A 143 6.39 -20.65 4.20
C ASN A 143 6.40 -19.31 3.46
N ILE A 144 7.03 -19.20 2.29
CA ILE A 144 7.20 -17.91 1.60
C ILE A 144 5.88 -17.15 1.50
N LYS A 145 5.88 -15.91 1.99
CA LYS A 145 4.73 -15.02 1.88
C LYS A 145 4.46 -14.75 0.41
N ARG A 146 3.23 -15.02 0.00
CA ARG A 146 2.70 -14.65 -1.32
C ARG A 146 1.67 -13.57 -1.14
N HIS A 147 1.81 -12.51 -1.91
CA HIS A 147 0.87 -11.41 -1.89
C HIS A 147 -0.29 -11.73 -2.82
N VAL A 148 -1.51 -11.69 -2.30
CA VAL A 148 -2.72 -11.82 -3.09
C VAL A 148 -3.50 -10.52 -2.99
N TRP A 149 -3.77 -9.91 -4.14
CA TRP A 149 -4.61 -8.72 -4.18
C TRP A 149 -6.05 -9.05 -3.80
N ARG A 150 -6.66 -10.01 -4.50
CA ARG A 150 -8.08 -10.38 -4.37
C ARG A 150 -8.46 -10.82 -2.95
N LYS A 151 -9.66 -10.43 -2.54
CA LYS A 151 -10.34 -10.88 -1.31
C LYS A 151 -11.26 -12.06 -1.56
N THR A 152 -11.81 -12.18 -2.76
CA THR A 152 -12.71 -13.29 -3.11
C THR A 152 -12.00 -14.30 -4.00
N SER A 153 -12.03 -15.57 -3.60
CA SER A 153 -11.54 -16.67 -4.43
C SER A 153 -12.57 -16.98 -5.51
N PRO A 154 -12.21 -17.04 -6.80
CA PRO A 154 -13.15 -17.37 -7.87
C PRO A 154 -13.82 -18.72 -7.61
N ASP A 155 -15.11 -18.83 -7.96
CA ASP A 155 -15.85 -20.09 -7.84
C ASP A 155 -15.17 -21.18 -8.71
N PRO A 156 -14.82 -22.36 -8.15
CA PRO A 156 -14.15 -23.42 -8.90
C PRO A 156 -14.95 -23.91 -10.12
N GLU A 157 -16.27 -23.69 -10.17
CA GLU A 157 -17.11 -24.08 -11.32
C GLU A 157 -17.14 -23.04 -12.47
N THR A 158 -16.38 -21.94 -12.34
CA THR A 158 -16.38 -20.80 -13.27
C THR A 158 -16.13 -21.14 -14.74
N THR A 159 -15.45 -22.24 -15.02
CA THR A 159 -15.02 -22.64 -16.36
C THR A 159 -16.04 -23.51 -17.12
N GLN A 160 -17.18 -23.88 -16.52
CA GLN A 160 -18.10 -24.85 -17.14
C GLN A 160 -19.21 -24.21 -18.00
N SER A 161 -19.49 -22.92 -17.86
CA SER A 161 -20.53 -22.25 -18.65
C SER A 161 -19.99 -21.77 -19.99
N SER A 162 -20.75 -21.92 -21.08
CA SER A 162 -20.43 -21.30 -22.39
C SER A 162 -20.89 -19.85 -22.50
N ASP A 163 -21.67 -19.34 -21.53
CA ASP A 163 -22.14 -17.95 -21.49
C ASP A 163 -21.09 -17.06 -20.79
N PRO A 164 -20.47 -16.09 -21.49
CA PRO A 164 -19.46 -15.20 -20.93
C PRO A 164 -19.98 -14.36 -19.75
N MET A 165 -21.27 -13.99 -19.72
CA MET A 165 -21.83 -13.25 -18.59
C MET A 165 -21.86 -14.11 -17.32
N VAL A 166 -22.24 -15.38 -17.46
CA VAL A 166 -22.27 -16.33 -16.34
C VAL A 166 -20.85 -16.62 -15.85
N GLN A 167 -19.90 -16.81 -16.77
CA GLN A 167 -18.48 -16.96 -16.44
C GLN A 167 -17.97 -15.74 -15.66
N ALA A 168 -18.22 -14.52 -16.16
CA ALA A 168 -17.77 -13.29 -15.51
C ALA A 168 -18.43 -13.13 -14.12
N THR A 169 -19.73 -13.41 -14.02
CA THR A 169 -20.50 -13.29 -12.78
C THR A 169 -19.95 -14.21 -11.69
N LYS A 170 -19.70 -15.48 -12.01
CA LYS A 170 -19.11 -16.43 -11.07
C LYS A 170 -17.63 -16.15 -10.81
N GLY A 171 -16.87 -15.74 -11.84
CA GLY A 171 -15.41 -15.58 -11.76
C GLY A 171 -14.96 -14.34 -11.01
N PHE A 172 -15.80 -13.31 -11.04
CA PHE A 172 -15.51 -12.01 -10.44
C PHE A 172 -16.56 -11.57 -9.40
N HIS A 173 -17.47 -12.47 -9.02
CA HIS A 173 -18.55 -12.21 -8.06
C HIS A 173 -19.36 -10.94 -8.37
N LEU A 174 -19.67 -10.73 -9.66
CA LEU A 174 -20.33 -9.51 -10.14
C LEU A 174 -21.67 -9.27 -9.44
N ILE A 175 -21.98 -8.01 -9.17
CA ILE A 175 -23.23 -7.58 -8.51
C ILE A 175 -24.25 -7.26 -9.60
N ASN A 176 -25.25 -8.14 -9.78
CA ASN A 176 -26.36 -7.94 -10.70
C ASN A 176 -25.93 -7.59 -12.13
N ALA A 177 -25.05 -8.43 -12.70
CA ALA A 177 -24.50 -8.27 -14.04
C ALA A 177 -25.59 -8.10 -15.11
N ARG A 178 -25.34 -7.19 -16.06
CA ARG A 178 -26.28 -6.87 -17.14
C ARG A 178 -25.96 -7.57 -18.45
N PRO A 179 -26.98 -7.95 -19.25
CA PRO A 179 -26.76 -8.46 -20.60
C PRO A 179 -25.92 -7.48 -21.44
N SER A 180 -24.87 -8.00 -22.05
CA SER A 180 -23.96 -7.26 -22.93
C SER A 180 -23.23 -8.24 -23.84
N VAL A 181 -22.93 -7.81 -25.07
CA VAL A 181 -22.14 -8.60 -26.01
C VAL A 181 -20.63 -8.59 -25.68
N TYR A 182 -20.20 -7.67 -24.81
CA TYR A 182 -18.78 -7.42 -24.49
C TYR A 182 -18.27 -8.17 -23.25
N TRP A 183 -19.00 -9.16 -22.73
CA TRP A 183 -18.55 -9.90 -21.54
C TRP A 183 -17.27 -10.69 -21.79
N GLN A 184 -17.10 -11.22 -23.00
CA GLN A 184 -15.89 -11.93 -23.39
C GLN A 184 -14.66 -11.00 -23.33
N ASP A 185 -14.80 -9.80 -23.88
CA ASP A 185 -13.74 -8.79 -23.87
C ASP A 185 -13.46 -8.27 -22.46
N TYR A 186 -14.51 -8.08 -21.65
CA TYR A 186 -14.38 -7.74 -20.24
C TYR A 186 -13.55 -8.78 -19.48
N ILE A 187 -13.86 -10.07 -19.64
CA ILE A 187 -13.09 -11.17 -19.02
C ILE A 187 -11.64 -11.14 -19.48
N ALA A 188 -11.41 -11.09 -20.80
CA ALA A 188 -10.06 -11.13 -21.36
C ALA A 188 -9.20 -9.97 -20.83
N MET A 189 -9.78 -8.76 -20.81
CA MET A 189 -9.11 -7.57 -20.32
C MET A 189 -8.85 -7.63 -18.82
N ARG A 190 -9.86 -7.99 -18.01
CA ARG A 190 -9.72 -8.09 -16.56
C ARG A 190 -8.65 -9.11 -16.17
N LEU A 191 -8.65 -10.29 -16.79
CA LEU A 191 -7.62 -11.30 -16.56
C LEU A 191 -6.23 -10.85 -16.99
N ALA A 192 -6.10 -10.07 -18.08
CA ALA A 192 -4.81 -9.53 -18.49
C ALA A 192 -4.23 -8.55 -17.46
N PHE A 193 -5.06 -7.64 -16.92
CA PHE A 193 -4.64 -6.72 -15.86
C PHE A 193 -4.38 -7.44 -14.53
N GLU A 194 -5.23 -8.37 -14.12
CA GLU A 194 -5.03 -9.19 -12.92
C GLU A 194 -3.73 -10.00 -13.02
N ARG A 195 -3.41 -10.56 -14.19
CA ARG A 195 -2.15 -11.28 -14.42
C ARG A 195 -0.94 -10.36 -14.29
N ARG A 196 -0.99 -9.15 -14.87
CA ARG A 196 0.11 -8.17 -14.75
C ARG A 196 0.36 -7.78 -13.29
N LEU A 197 -0.71 -7.52 -12.53
CA LEU A 197 -0.61 -7.25 -11.10
C LEU A 197 -0.05 -8.47 -10.34
N ALA A 198 -0.53 -9.68 -10.65
CA ALA A 198 -0.05 -10.91 -10.01
C ALA A 198 1.46 -11.12 -10.24
N THR A 199 1.94 -10.97 -11.48
CA THR A 199 3.37 -11.03 -11.79
C THR A 199 4.16 -9.97 -11.00
N GLY A 200 3.67 -8.72 -10.96
CA GLY A 200 4.34 -7.68 -10.16
C GLY A 200 4.34 -7.99 -8.65
N LEU A 201 3.32 -8.68 -8.12
CA LEU A 201 3.28 -9.12 -6.72
C LEU A 201 4.19 -10.33 -6.44
N GLU A 202 4.40 -11.19 -7.43
CA GLU A 202 5.31 -12.34 -7.34
C GLU A 202 6.76 -11.90 -7.13
N ASP A 203 7.16 -10.77 -7.72
CA ASP A 203 8.50 -10.16 -7.53
C ASP A 203 8.78 -9.80 -6.06
N TYR A 204 7.73 -9.60 -5.24
CA TYR A 204 7.82 -9.33 -3.81
C TYR A 204 7.56 -10.56 -2.93
N SER A 205 7.60 -11.77 -3.50
CA SER A 205 7.45 -13.00 -2.72
C SER A 205 8.53 -13.11 -1.64
N GLY A 206 8.12 -13.35 -0.40
CA GLY A 206 9.03 -13.40 0.75
C GLY A 206 9.53 -12.04 1.24
N ARG A 207 9.10 -10.94 0.62
CA ARG A 207 9.34 -9.55 1.04
C ARG A 207 8.02 -8.87 1.42
N GLU A 208 8.09 -7.69 2.03
CA GLU A 208 6.89 -6.87 2.25
C GLU A 208 6.33 -6.33 0.94
N MET A 209 5.00 -6.20 0.89
CA MET A 209 4.36 -5.55 -0.26
C MET A 209 4.79 -4.07 -0.31
N PRO A 210 5.07 -3.53 -1.51
CA PRO A 210 5.43 -2.12 -1.68
C PRO A 210 4.50 -1.20 -0.91
N SER A 211 5.08 -0.20 -0.26
CA SER A 211 4.35 0.66 0.66
C SER A 211 3.20 1.38 -0.04
N TYR A 212 3.41 1.76 -1.31
CA TYR A 212 2.41 2.43 -2.13
C TYR A 212 1.23 1.50 -2.49
N LEU A 213 1.50 0.24 -2.86
CA LEU A 213 0.43 -0.75 -3.10
C LEU A 213 -0.36 -1.05 -1.82
N ARG A 214 0.31 -1.15 -0.66
CA ARG A 214 -0.38 -1.27 0.64
C ARG A 214 -1.26 -0.06 0.94
N GLN A 215 -0.80 1.15 0.58
CA GLN A 215 -1.58 2.37 0.74
C GLN A 215 -2.82 2.38 -0.16
N ILE A 216 -2.70 1.97 -1.43
CA ILE A 216 -3.86 1.82 -2.33
C ILE A 216 -4.86 0.83 -1.72
N ARG A 217 -4.38 -0.35 -1.29
CA ARG A 217 -5.22 -1.37 -0.66
C ARG A 217 -5.99 -0.81 0.53
N SER A 218 -5.28 -0.23 1.50
CA SER A 218 -5.88 0.29 2.72
C SER A 218 -6.83 1.47 2.45
N ALA A 219 -6.50 2.34 1.49
CA ALA A 219 -7.36 3.45 1.10
C ALA A 219 -8.68 2.97 0.49
N VAL A 220 -8.63 1.99 -0.41
CA VAL A 220 -9.84 1.40 -1.04
C VAL A 220 -10.73 0.76 0.02
N GLU A 221 -10.17 -0.08 0.89
CA GLU A 221 -10.91 -0.74 1.96
C GLU A 221 -11.62 0.27 2.86
N LYS A 222 -10.91 1.34 3.23
CA LYS A 222 -11.45 2.37 4.09
C LYS A 222 -12.64 3.10 3.47
N VAL A 223 -12.58 3.41 2.18
CA VAL A 223 -13.71 4.04 1.48
C VAL A 223 -14.90 3.08 1.45
N LEU A 224 -14.69 1.80 1.12
CA LEU A 224 -15.76 0.81 1.00
C LEU A 224 -16.45 0.52 2.34
N ILE A 225 -15.71 0.44 3.45
CA ILE A 225 -16.27 0.22 4.80
C ILE A 225 -17.20 1.38 5.24
N GLN A 226 -17.06 2.56 4.64
CA GLN A 226 -17.87 3.73 4.96
C GLN A 226 -19.14 3.86 4.10
N THR A 227 -19.37 2.92 3.19
CA THR A 227 -20.59 2.86 2.37
C THR A 227 -21.66 1.97 3.01
N ASP A 228 -22.87 1.98 2.45
CA ASP A 228 -23.97 1.11 2.89
C ASP A 228 -23.94 -0.29 2.25
N LEU A 229 -22.77 -0.71 1.73
CA LEU A 229 -22.55 -2.03 1.15
C LEU A 229 -22.35 -3.09 2.24
N ASP A 230 -22.84 -4.30 2.01
CA ASP A 230 -22.46 -5.45 2.85
C ASP A 230 -21.03 -5.93 2.57
N ASP A 231 -20.46 -6.73 3.49
CA ASP A 231 -19.07 -7.23 3.38
C ASP A 231 -18.80 -7.96 2.05
N GLY A 232 -19.78 -8.69 1.52
CA GLY A 232 -19.65 -9.40 0.26
C GLY A 232 -19.54 -8.43 -0.93
N GLN A 233 -20.43 -7.43 -0.97
CA GLN A 233 -20.40 -6.37 -1.97
C GLN A 233 -19.13 -5.52 -1.88
N GLN A 234 -18.68 -5.21 -0.66
CA GLN A 234 -17.41 -4.51 -0.42
C GLN A 234 -16.23 -5.31 -0.98
N ASN A 235 -16.18 -6.62 -0.72
CA ASN A 235 -15.11 -7.49 -1.23
C ASN A 235 -15.14 -7.59 -2.77
N THR A 236 -16.32 -7.71 -3.39
CA THR A 236 -16.45 -7.67 -4.85
C THR A 236 -15.91 -6.36 -5.43
N LEU A 237 -16.29 -5.23 -4.85
CA LEU A 237 -15.85 -3.91 -5.35
C LEU A 237 -14.37 -3.66 -5.11
N PHE A 238 -13.81 -4.16 -4.01
CA PHE A 238 -12.38 -4.18 -3.80
C PHE A 238 -11.67 -4.95 -4.93
N ASP A 239 -12.16 -6.15 -5.28
CA ASP A 239 -11.59 -7.00 -6.34
C ASP A 239 -11.74 -6.40 -7.75
N CYS A 240 -12.63 -5.42 -7.92
CA CYS A 240 -12.76 -4.66 -9.15
C CYS A 240 -11.66 -3.61 -9.35
N VAL A 241 -10.90 -3.26 -8.30
CA VAL A 241 -9.74 -2.38 -8.40
C VAL A 241 -8.52 -3.20 -8.81
N VAL A 242 -7.86 -2.80 -9.89
CA VAL A 242 -6.58 -3.41 -10.31
C VAL A 242 -5.54 -2.31 -10.47
N PRO A 243 -4.60 -2.16 -9.51
CA PRO A 243 -3.40 -1.35 -9.71
C PRO A 243 -2.53 -1.96 -10.80
N ILE A 244 -2.07 -1.12 -11.73
CA ILE A 244 -1.39 -1.57 -12.95
C ILE A 244 0.07 -1.15 -12.94
N GLN A 245 0.32 0.06 -12.45
CA GLN A 245 1.65 0.62 -12.29
C GLN A 245 1.65 1.55 -11.09
N THR A 246 2.67 1.43 -10.27
CA THR A 246 2.96 2.32 -9.15
C THR A 246 4.45 2.59 -9.17
N TYR A 247 4.81 3.85 -8.97
CA TYR A 247 6.20 4.28 -8.87
C TYR A 247 6.31 5.35 -7.80
N ARG A 248 7.48 5.36 -7.14
CA ARG A 248 7.82 6.30 -6.10
C ARG A 248 9.33 6.50 -6.09
N SER A 249 9.80 7.75 -6.01
CA SER A 249 11.23 8.07 -6.12
C SER A 249 12.06 7.75 -4.88
N ASP A 250 11.41 7.67 -3.71
CA ASP A 250 12.06 7.26 -2.46
C ASP A 250 12.04 5.75 -2.26
N GLU A 251 11.43 4.97 -3.17
CA GLU A 251 11.57 3.51 -3.19
C GLU A 251 12.80 3.17 -4.03
N ASP A 252 13.79 2.52 -3.43
CA ASP A 252 14.89 1.90 -4.18
C ASP A 252 14.38 0.71 -5.03
N GLU A 253 15.26 0.06 -5.80
CA GLU A 253 14.90 -1.13 -6.58
C GLU A 253 14.32 -2.27 -5.73
N ASN A 254 14.49 -2.24 -4.40
CA ASN A 254 13.96 -3.21 -3.45
C ASN A 254 12.63 -2.77 -2.81
N GLY A 255 12.10 -1.59 -3.12
CA GLY A 255 10.88 -1.05 -2.52
C GLY A 255 11.10 -0.45 -1.12
N GLU A 256 12.36 -0.18 -0.75
CA GLU A 256 12.73 0.37 0.54
C GLU A 256 12.73 1.90 0.51
N SER A 257 12.15 2.51 1.55
CA SER A 257 12.21 3.96 1.77
C SER A 257 13.44 4.29 2.62
N GLU A 258 14.48 4.88 2.03
CA GLU A 258 15.68 5.36 2.76
C GLU A 258 15.39 6.59 3.65
N GLY A 259 14.12 6.96 3.85
CA GLY A 259 13.73 8.11 4.67
C GLY A 259 13.94 9.46 3.98
N TYR A 260 14.14 9.47 2.67
CA TYR A 260 14.15 10.70 1.88
C TYR A 260 12.73 11.24 1.68
N GLU A 261 12.64 12.55 1.44
CA GLU A 261 11.38 13.18 1.05
C GLU A 261 10.91 12.61 -0.29
N LEU A 262 9.62 12.32 -0.40
CA LEU A 262 9.00 11.90 -1.64
C LEU A 262 9.13 13.00 -2.70
N THR A 263 9.94 12.76 -3.74
CA THR A 263 10.11 13.72 -4.84
C THR A 263 9.25 13.44 -6.05
N GLU A 264 8.92 12.18 -6.35
CA GLU A 264 8.04 11.84 -7.47
C GLU A 264 7.22 10.61 -7.10
N ALA A 265 5.96 10.60 -7.49
CA ALA A 265 5.14 9.40 -7.48
C ALA A 265 4.16 9.41 -8.64
N HIS A 266 3.92 8.24 -9.23
CA HIS A 266 2.78 8.08 -10.12
C HIS A 266 2.09 6.74 -9.88
N ALA A 267 0.78 6.72 -10.10
CA ALA A 267 -0.01 5.51 -9.99
C ALA A 267 -1.04 5.44 -11.11
N TYR A 268 -1.20 4.26 -11.67
CA TYR A 268 -2.20 3.94 -12.68
C TYR A 268 -2.99 2.73 -12.23
N SER A 269 -4.30 2.90 -12.14
CA SER A 269 -5.22 1.86 -11.72
C SER A 269 -6.43 1.82 -12.62
N ARG A 270 -6.99 0.63 -12.79
CA ARG A 270 -8.28 0.44 -13.45
C ARG A 270 -9.30 -0.06 -12.45
N LEU A 271 -10.44 0.59 -12.41
CA LEU A 271 -11.61 0.18 -11.65
C LEU A 271 -12.67 -0.38 -12.60
N PHE A 272 -12.85 -1.69 -12.58
CA PHE A 272 -13.88 -2.36 -13.37
C PHE A 272 -15.26 -2.18 -12.74
N SER A 273 -16.28 -2.02 -13.56
CA SER A 273 -17.66 -2.05 -13.09
C SER A 273 -18.01 -3.48 -12.63
N PRO A 274 -18.62 -3.68 -11.44
CA PRO A 274 -19.11 -4.99 -11.00
C PRO A 274 -20.43 -5.39 -11.66
N HIS A 275 -21.02 -4.55 -12.52
CA HIS A 275 -22.39 -4.79 -13.04
C HIS A 275 -22.51 -4.63 -14.57
N ARG A 276 -21.52 -4.01 -15.23
CA ARG A 276 -21.49 -3.78 -16.69
C ARG A 276 -20.10 -4.06 -17.26
N CYS A 277 -20.02 -4.25 -18.59
CA CYS A 277 -18.76 -4.32 -19.32
C CYS A 277 -18.10 -2.95 -19.50
N THR A 278 -17.85 -2.23 -18.41
CA THR A 278 -17.24 -0.91 -18.39
C THR A 278 -16.15 -0.83 -17.33
N ALA A 279 -15.27 0.16 -17.45
CA ALA A 279 -14.27 0.46 -16.44
C ALA A 279 -13.95 1.95 -16.41
N ILE A 280 -13.26 2.37 -15.35
CA ILE A 280 -12.65 3.69 -15.26
C ILE A 280 -11.17 3.52 -15.01
N ASP A 281 -10.38 4.11 -15.89
CA ASP A 281 -8.96 4.31 -15.72
C ASP A 281 -8.73 5.53 -14.85
N VAL A 282 -7.80 5.44 -13.91
CA VAL A 282 -7.40 6.55 -13.04
C VAL A 282 -5.89 6.64 -13.05
N PHE A 283 -5.38 7.85 -13.24
CA PHE A 283 -3.97 8.16 -13.21
C PHE A 283 -3.70 9.29 -12.23
N TRP A 284 -2.68 9.10 -11.41
CA TRP A 284 -2.17 10.06 -10.45
C TRP A 284 -0.72 10.37 -10.75
N GLU A 285 -0.38 11.65 -10.66
CA GLU A 285 0.98 12.15 -10.71
C GLU A 285 1.20 13.11 -9.55
N TYR A 286 2.37 13.00 -8.95
CA TYR A 286 2.89 13.89 -7.92
C TYR A 286 4.37 14.11 -8.16
N GLU A 287 4.80 15.35 -8.08
CA GLU A 287 6.20 15.77 -8.18
C GLU A 287 6.45 16.86 -7.15
N LEU A 288 7.53 16.73 -6.38
CA LEU A 288 8.07 17.76 -5.51
C LEU A 288 9.12 18.54 -6.31
N MET A 289 8.93 19.83 -6.41
CA MET A 289 9.84 20.72 -7.12
C MET A 289 10.66 21.51 -6.10
N GLU A 290 11.97 21.27 -6.08
CA GLU A 290 12.90 22.02 -5.24
C GLU A 290 13.48 23.20 -6.02
N TYR A 291 13.31 24.41 -5.49
CA TYR A 291 13.94 25.63 -5.97
C TYR A 291 14.91 26.17 -4.93
N ASP A 292 15.85 27.02 -5.35
CA ASP A 292 16.89 27.60 -4.47
C ASP A 292 16.34 28.30 -3.21
N THR A 293 15.07 28.71 -3.21
CA THR A 293 14.45 29.53 -2.16
C THR A 293 13.20 28.93 -1.52
N HIS A 294 12.64 27.86 -2.08
CA HIS A 294 11.41 27.23 -1.59
C HIS A 294 11.23 25.83 -2.20
N VAL A 295 10.37 25.04 -1.55
CA VAL A 295 9.93 23.74 -2.06
C VAL A 295 8.46 23.88 -2.45
N ASP A 296 8.11 23.40 -3.63
CA ASP A 296 6.73 23.33 -4.12
C ASP A 296 6.40 21.93 -4.62
N PHE A 297 5.16 21.73 -5.09
CA PHE A 297 4.73 20.47 -5.65
C PHE A 297 3.83 20.69 -6.87
N HIS A 298 3.79 19.70 -7.74
CA HIS A 298 2.80 19.55 -8.79
C HIS A 298 2.08 18.22 -8.57
N CYS A 299 0.76 18.20 -8.68
CA CYS A 299 0.01 16.96 -8.69
C CYS A 299 -1.25 17.05 -9.54
N ALA A 300 -1.58 15.94 -10.19
CA ALA A 300 -2.72 15.86 -11.09
C ALA A 300 -3.44 14.52 -10.94
N LEU A 301 -4.77 14.59 -10.97
CA LEU A 301 -5.64 13.41 -11.01
C LEU A 301 -6.42 13.40 -12.32
N LEU A 302 -6.22 12.35 -13.09
CA LEU A 302 -6.81 12.15 -14.41
C LEU A 302 -7.67 10.88 -14.39
N TYR A 303 -8.75 10.88 -15.16
CA TYR A 303 -9.61 9.71 -15.34
C TYR A 303 -9.99 9.52 -16.80
N ARG A 304 -10.34 8.29 -17.17
CA ARG A 304 -10.92 7.97 -18.48
C ARG A 304 -11.98 6.90 -18.33
N ILE A 305 -13.16 7.17 -18.89
CA ILE A 305 -14.26 6.20 -18.93
C ILE A 305 -14.06 5.24 -20.12
N VAL A 306 -14.08 3.95 -19.82
CA VAL A 306 -14.03 2.86 -20.80
C VAL A 306 -15.44 2.27 -20.94
N ASP A 307 -16.23 2.86 -21.85
CA ASP A 307 -17.65 2.52 -22.05
C ASP A 307 -17.86 1.23 -22.88
N CYS A 308 -16.85 0.79 -23.63
CA CYS A 308 -16.86 -0.47 -24.35
C CYS A 308 -15.49 -1.15 -24.21
N MET A 309 -15.46 -2.33 -23.62
CA MET A 309 -14.28 -3.18 -23.60
C MET A 309 -14.12 -3.74 -25.01
N ASP A 310 -13.53 -2.99 -25.93
CA ASP A 310 -13.16 -3.50 -27.26
C ASP A 310 -11.65 -3.70 -27.26
N VAL A 311 -11.20 -4.95 -27.12
CA VAL A 311 -9.78 -5.31 -27.00
C VAL A 311 -8.97 -4.82 -28.20
N SER A 312 -9.59 -4.69 -29.38
CA SER A 312 -8.91 -4.21 -30.60
C SER A 312 -8.51 -2.73 -30.54
N ARG A 313 -9.19 -1.95 -29.70
CA ARG A 313 -8.95 -0.50 -29.50
C ARG A 313 -8.38 -0.17 -28.13
N SER A 314 -8.49 -1.10 -27.20
CA SER A 314 -8.06 -0.96 -25.81
C SER A 314 -6.62 -1.46 -25.66
N GLY A 315 -5.70 -0.91 -26.44
CA GLY A 315 -4.28 -1.05 -26.14
C GLY A 315 -4.08 -0.58 -24.70
N GLY A 316 -3.59 -1.47 -23.82
CA GLY A 316 -3.14 -1.04 -22.51
C GLY A 316 -2.16 0.11 -22.74
N HIS A 317 -2.36 1.26 -22.10
CA HIS A 317 -1.35 2.30 -22.15
C HIS A 317 -0.09 1.69 -21.53
N ASP A 318 0.88 1.42 -22.39
CA ASP A 318 2.25 1.26 -21.96
C ASP A 318 2.78 2.67 -21.75
N PHE A 319 3.18 3.00 -20.53
CA PHE A 319 3.71 4.33 -20.21
C PHE A 319 5.05 4.60 -20.92
N SER A 320 5.60 3.62 -21.64
CA SER A 320 6.66 3.83 -22.62
C SER A 320 6.31 4.88 -23.68
N GLU A 321 5.02 5.12 -23.96
CA GLU A 321 4.55 6.17 -24.89
C GLU A 321 4.35 7.56 -24.23
N GLY A 322 4.61 7.69 -22.93
CA GLY A 322 4.51 8.94 -22.17
C GLY A 322 3.35 8.99 -21.17
N LYS A 323 3.35 10.01 -20.31
CA LYS A 323 2.34 10.24 -19.26
C LYS A 323 0.99 10.66 -19.89
N PRO A 324 -0.17 10.21 -19.34
CA PRO A 324 -1.47 10.66 -19.78
C PRO A 324 -1.64 12.18 -19.69
N GLU A 325 -2.20 12.79 -20.73
CA GLU A 325 -2.50 14.23 -20.77
C GLU A 325 -4.02 14.46 -20.88
N ALA A 326 -4.54 15.42 -20.11
CA ALA A 326 -5.93 15.85 -20.24
C ALA A 326 -6.25 16.30 -21.67
N GLY A 327 -7.35 15.80 -22.24
CA GLY A 327 -7.77 16.09 -23.62
C GLY A 327 -7.18 15.14 -24.67
N ARG A 328 -6.15 14.35 -24.35
CA ARG A 328 -5.65 13.27 -25.23
C ARG A 328 -6.24 11.92 -24.85
N GLY A 329 -6.53 11.07 -25.83
CA GLY A 329 -6.93 9.69 -25.56
C GLY A 329 -8.18 9.50 -24.68
N LYS A 330 -9.08 10.50 -24.64
CA LYS A 330 -10.26 10.59 -23.75
C LYS A 330 -9.94 10.76 -22.26
N TRP A 331 -8.71 11.10 -21.91
CA TRP A 331 -8.36 11.46 -20.54
C TRP A 331 -8.99 12.81 -20.17
N CYS A 332 -9.65 12.81 -19.04
CA CYS A 332 -10.30 13.97 -18.44
C CYS A 332 -9.64 14.26 -17.10
N ARG A 333 -9.55 15.53 -16.73
CA ARG A 333 -8.96 15.97 -15.47
C ARG A 333 -10.03 15.97 -14.37
N ILE A 334 -9.69 15.48 -13.18
CA ILE A 334 -10.45 15.78 -11.96
C ILE A 334 -9.91 17.08 -11.37
N PHE A 335 -8.62 17.13 -11.07
CA PHE A 335 -7.92 18.35 -10.73
C PHE A 335 -6.44 18.30 -11.14
N ASP A 336 -5.82 19.47 -11.13
CA ASP A 336 -4.41 19.72 -11.36
C ASP A 336 -4.02 20.90 -10.46
N MET A 337 -2.99 20.70 -9.64
CA MET A 337 -2.52 21.66 -8.66
C MET A 337 -1.01 21.78 -8.76
N GLY A 338 -0.49 22.99 -8.79
CA GLY A 338 0.94 23.22 -8.69
C GLY A 338 1.28 24.69 -8.79
N LEU A 339 2.48 25.03 -9.24
CA LEU A 339 2.87 26.40 -9.53
C LEU A 339 2.45 26.84 -10.93
N GLU A 340 2.01 28.09 -11.04
CA GLU A 340 2.00 28.77 -12.32
C GLU A 340 3.45 29.08 -12.74
N GLU A 341 3.84 28.68 -13.96
CA GLU A 341 5.13 29.03 -14.54
C GLU A 341 5.21 30.55 -14.75
N MET A 342 5.76 31.25 -13.76
CA MET A 342 6.08 32.68 -13.87
C MET A 342 7.53 32.84 -14.34
N PRO A 343 7.81 33.74 -15.30
CA PRO A 343 9.18 33.96 -15.76
C PRO A 343 10.06 34.43 -14.59
N PRO A 344 11.32 33.94 -14.47
CA PRO A 344 12.21 34.35 -13.41
C PRO A 344 12.49 35.86 -13.48
N GLY A 345 12.32 36.57 -12.36
CA GLY A 345 12.48 38.02 -12.31
C GLY A 345 12.18 38.63 -10.92
N ARG A 346 12.34 39.95 -10.79
CA ARG A 346 12.13 40.68 -9.51
C ARG A 346 10.71 40.59 -8.95
N ASP A 347 9.74 40.26 -9.80
CA ASP A 347 8.32 40.11 -9.44
C ASP A 347 7.90 38.65 -9.25
N TRP A 348 8.85 37.72 -9.15
CA TRP A 348 8.53 36.32 -8.89
C TRP A 348 7.74 36.18 -7.58
N ARG A 349 6.59 35.51 -7.65
CA ARG A 349 5.75 35.13 -6.52
C ARG A 349 5.27 33.71 -6.76
N CYS A 350 5.25 32.90 -5.71
CA CYS A 350 4.57 31.61 -5.71
C CYS A 350 3.07 31.86 -5.95
N ILE A 351 2.57 31.49 -7.13
CA ILE A 351 1.15 31.50 -7.47
C ILE A 351 0.74 30.04 -7.65
N HIS A 352 -0.04 29.52 -6.71
CA HIS A 352 -0.61 28.19 -6.86
C HIS A 352 -1.69 28.20 -7.93
N LYS A 353 -1.45 27.45 -8.99
CA LYS A 353 -2.43 27.11 -10.01
C LYS A 353 -3.31 25.98 -9.48
N LEU A 354 -4.61 26.22 -9.42
CA LEU A 354 -5.61 25.27 -8.95
C LEU A 354 -6.67 25.10 -10.04
N ASP A 355 -6.55 24.04 -10.83
CA ASP A 355 -7.43 23.74 -11.95
C ASP A 355 -8.38 22.59 -11.57
N TRP A 356 -9.69 22.86 -11.54
CA TRP A 356 -10.71 21.84 -11.34
C TRP A 356 -11.39 21.47 -12.66
N GLY A 357 -11.42 20.17 -13.00
CA GLY A 357 -11.95 19.67 -14.27
C GLY A 357 -13.26 18.89 -14.16
N LEU A 358 -13.64 18.40 -12.97
CA LEU A 358 -14.78 17.51 -12.81
C LEU A 358 -16.12 18.28 -12.67
N SER A 359 -17.02 18.17 -13.65
CA SER A 359 -18.37 18.74 -13.54
C SER A 359 -19.35 17.81 -12.80
N GLU A 360 -20.52 18.33 -12.43
CA GLU A 360 -21.59 17.50 -11.85
C GLU A 360 -22.08 16.41 -12.80
N ARG A 361 -22.14 16.74 -14.10
CA ARG A 361 -22.46 15.77 -15.15
C ARG A 361 -21.43 14.65 -15.20
N ASP A 362 -20.15 14.99 -15.05
CA ASP A 362 -19.07 14.00 -15.10
C ASP A 362 -19.10 13.08 -13.88
N ALA A 363 -19.26 13.64 -12.67
CA ALA A 363 -19.41 12.85 -11.45
C ALA A 363 -20.62 11.88 -11.55
N GLY A 364 -21.75 12.35 -12.09
CA GLY A 364 -22.92 11.51 -12.36
C GLY A 364 -22.63 10.39 -13.37
N ARG A 365 -21.90 10.69 -14.46
CA ARG A 365 -21.50 9.69 -15.46
C ARG A 365 -20.57 8.63 -14.88
N ILE A 366 -19.53 9.05 -14.15
CA ILE A 366 -18.58 8.14 -13.47
C ILE A 366 -19.35 7.19 -12.54
N HIS A 367 -20.20 7.76 -11.68
CA HIS A 367 -21.00 7.01 -10.71
C HIS A 367 -21.90 5.98 -11.42
N LYS A 368 -22.66 6.42 -12.43
CA LYS A 368 -23.52 5.54 -13.23
C LYS A 368 -22.73 4.45 -13.95
N THR A 369 -21.57 4.77 -14.52
CA THR A 369 -20.76 3.79 -15.26
C THR A 369 -20.23 2.70 -14.34
N LEU A 370 -19.82 3.05 -13.13
CA LEU A 370 -19.29 2.08 -12.16
C LEU A 370 -20.40 1.29 -11.46
N PHE A 371 -21.49 1.94 -11.03
CA PHE A 371 -22.42 1.36 -10.07
C PHE A 371 -23.88 1.27 -10.54
N GLY A 372 -24.21 1.82 -11.71
CA GLY A 372 -25.59 1.84 -12.21
C GLY A 372 -26.49 2.82 -11.47
N GLU A 373 -27.75 2.88 -11.84
CA GLU A 373 -28.78 3.77 -11.22
C GLU A 373 -30.04 2.99 -10.83
N GLU A 374 -29.99 1.66 -10.85
CA GLU A 374 -31.18 0.83 -10.72
C GLU A 374 -31.33 0.29 -9.30
N THR A 375 -32.54 -0.09 -8.90
CA THR A 375 -32.85 -0.45 -7.50
C THR A 375 -31.94 -1.54 -6.92
N LEU A 376 -31.47 -2.46 -7.77
CA LEU A 376 -30.59 -3.57 -7.41
C LEU A 376 -29.10 -3.28 -7.68
N SER A 377 -28.76 -2.09 -8.18
CA SER A 377 -27.36 -1.75 -8.47
C SER A 377 -26.68 -1.13 -7.24
N PRO A 378 -25.35 -1.26 -7.09
CA PRO A 378 -24.62 -0.65 -5.98
C PRO A 378 -24.77 0.88 -5.89
N GLY A 379 -25.21 1.53 -6.97
CA GLY A 379 -25.32 2.99 -7.06
C GLY A 379 -26.25 3.62 -6.02
N ASN A 380 -27.22 2.88 -5.48
CA ASN A 380 -28.07 3.41 -4.40
C ASN A 380 -27.43 3.32 -3.01
N GLN A 381 -26.38 2.50 -2.86
CA GLN A 381 -25.68 2.27 -1.59
C GLN A 381 -24.36 3.05 -1.50
N ILE A 382 -23.93 3.67 -2.61
CA ILE A 382 -22.66 4.39 -2.72
C ILE A 382 -22.99 5.82 -3.14
N SER A 383 -22.52 6.82 -2.40
CA SER A 383 -22.73 8.20 -2.80
C SER A 383 -21.82 8.61 -3.97
N LYS A 384 -22.15 9.70 -4.67
CA LYS A 384 -21.23 10.30 -5.65
C LYS A 384 -19.93 10.77 -4.99
N ILE A 385 -19.99 11.24 -3.74
CA ILE A 385 -18.80 11.62 -2.96
C ILE A 385 -17.90 10.39 -2.77
N ASP A 386 -18.45 9.26 -2.32
CA ASP A 386 -17.69 8.03 -2.12
C ASP A 386 -17.14 7.47 -3.43
N THR A 387 -17.84 7.69 -4.55
CA THR A 387 -17.32 7.38 -5.88
C THR A 387 -16.02 8.14 -6.17
N ILE A 388 -15.98 9.45 -5.94
CA ILE A 388 -14.78 10.26 -6.19
C ILE A 388 -13.68 9.94 -5.17
N ARG A 389 -14.05 9.67 -3.91
CA ARG A 389 -13.11 9.19 -2.90
C ARG A 389 -12.50 7.84 -3.28
N LEU A 390 -13.28 6.95 -3.90
CA LEU A 390 -12.78 5.69 -4.42
C LEU A 390 -11.81 5.93 -5.58
N LEU A 391 -12.09 6.85 -6.51
CA LEU A 391 -11.13 7.20 -7.58
C LEU A 391 -9.80 7.71 -7.02
N LEU A 392 -9.82 8.53 -5.96
CA LEU A 392 -8.61 8.95 -5.25
C LEU A 392 -7.91 7.77 -4.57
N ALA A 393 -8.68 6.90 -3.92
CA ALA A 393 -8.16 5.75 -3.19
C ALA A 393 -7.49 4.70 -4.10
N VAL A 394 -8.01 4.45 -5.31
CA VAL A 394 -7.41 3.45 -6.23
C VAL A 394 -6.02 3.83 -6.72
N VAL A 395 -5.64 5.10 -6.61
CA VAL A 395 -4.29 5.61 -6.89
C VAL A 395 -3.54 6.00 -5.61
N GLY A 396 -4.04 5.58 -4.45
CA GLY A 396 -3.34 5.70 -3.18
C GLY A 396 -3.44 7.10 -2.57
N VAL A 397 -4.48 7.87 -2.88
CA VAL A 397 -4.75 9.15 -2.21
C VAL A 397 -5.92 8.95 -1.22
N PRO A 398 -5.66 8.66 0.07
CA PRO A 398 -6.71 8.40 1.06
C PRO A 398 -7.36 9.70 1.53
N PHE A 399 -8.20 10.30 0.70
CA PHE A 399 -8.82 11.60 0.97
C PHE A 399 -10.19 11.46 1.68
N ASN A 400 -10.35 12.21 2.77
CA ASN A 400 -11.63 12.36 3.46
C ASN A 400 -12.33 13.64 2.98
N VAL A 401 -13.60 13.52 2.62
CA VAL A 401 -14.46 14.65 2.26
C VAL A 401 -15.52 14.80 3.35
N ALA A 402 -15.67 15.99 3.91
CA ALA A 402 -16.73 16.28 4.86
C ALA A 402 -18.10 16.12 4.17
N THR A 403 -18.99 15.34 4.77
CA THR A 403 -20.39 15.16 4.33
C THR A 403 -21.38 15.92 5.22
N HIS A 404 -20.89 16.50 6.31
CA HIS A 404 -21.65 17.25 7.31
C HIS A 404 -20.87 18.49 7.76
N GLU A 405 -21.56 19.45 8.36
CA GLU A 405 -21.03 20.78 8.74
C GLU A 405 -19.89 20.74 9.78
N ASP A 406 -19.85 19.70 10.62
CA ASP A 406 -18.82 19.46 11.64
C ASP A 406 -17.63 18.63 11.13
N GLY A 407 -17.73 18.11 9.90
CA GLY A 407 -16.69 17.33 9.25
C GLY A 407 -15.49 18.18 8.82
N ARG A 408 -14.41 17.49 8.42
CA ARG A 408 -13.20 18.13 7.88
C ARG A 408 -12.70 17.42 6.64
N ASP A 409 -12.29 18.21 5.66
CA ASP A 409 -11.57 17.74 4.49
C ASP A 409 -10.12 17.51 4.89
N SER A 410 -9.60 16.32 4.63
CA SER A 410 -8.21 16.01 5.01
C SER A 410 -7.71 14.75 4.33
N LEU A 411 -6.39 14.70 4.14
CA LEU A 411 -5.70 13.45 3.92
C LEU A 411 -5.71 12.60 5.18
N ASN A 412 -6.13 11.35 5.04
CA ASN A 412 -6.34 10.46 6.16
C ASN A 412 -5.08 9.64 6.51
N TYR A 413 -4.05 10.33 7.00
CA TYR A 413 -2.75 9.72 7.30
C TYR A 413 -2.74 8.77 8.51
N GLN A 414 -3.79 8.76 9.34
CA GLN A 414 -3.79 8.02 10.60
C GLN A 414 -3.95 6.51 10.42
N ALA A 415 -4.36 6.04 9.23
CA ALA A 415 -4.74 4.65 9.01
C ALA A 415 -3.99 3.94 7.86
N THR A 416 -3.19 4.64 7.06
CA THR A 416 -2.51 4.07 5.89
C THR A 416 -0.98 4.02 6.09
N PRO A 417 -0.30 2.98 5.54
CA PRO A 417 1.15 3.06 5.34
C PRO A 417 1.49 4.36 4.59
N ARG A 418 2.56 5.04 5.00
CA ARG A 418 2.73 6.49 4.82
C ARG A 418 3.40 6.85 3.49
N VAL A 419 2.64 7.33 2.51
CA VAL A 419 3.11 8.31 1.51
C VAL A 419 2.57 9.68 1.93
N PRO A 420 3.42 10.60 2.43
CA PRO A 420 2.98 11.92 2.89
C PRO A 420 2.81 12.88 1.70
N TRP A 421 1.64 12.88 1.07
CA TRP A 421 1.29 13.88 0.05
C TRP A 421 1.28 15.29 0.65
N ARG A 422 1.86 16.28 -0.03
CA ARG A 422 1.72 17.71 0.32
C ARG A 422 0.66 18.32 -0.60
N PHE A 423 -0.54 18.59 -0.10
CA PHE A 423 -1.61 19.24 -0.90
C PHE A 423 -1.83 20.71 -0.56
N GLY A 424 -1.59 21.14 0.69
CA GLY A 424 -1.68 22.55 1.12
C GLY A 424 -3.02 23.26 0.81
N SER A 425 -4.05 22.52 0.40
CA SER A 425 -5.32 23.01 -0.14
C SER A 425 -6.39 21.90 -0.09
N GLU A 426 -6.39 21.07 0.96
CA GLU A 426 -7.36 20.00 1.17
C GLU A 426 -8.81 20.52 1.17
N ASP A 427 -9.06 21.66 1.82
CA ASP A 427 -10.38 22.30 1.82
C ASP A 427 -10.85 22.65 0.39
N TRP A 428 -9.94 23.08 -0.50
CA TRP A 428 -10.27 23.37 -1.90
C TRP A 428 -10.75 22.10 -2.62
N ILE A 429 -10.01 20.99 -2.46
CA ILE A 429 -10.36 19.70 -3.05
C ILE A 429 -11.74 19.25 -2.55
N GLY A 430 -11.96 19.28 -1.23
CA GLY A 430 -13.23 18.86 -0.62
C GLY A 430 -14.43 19.68 -1.08
N VAL A 431 -14.32 21.01 -1.07
CA VAL A 431 -15.36 21.93 -1.57
C VAL A 431 -15.73 21.61 -3.02
N HIS A 432 -14.72 21.37 -3.86
CA HIS A 432 -14.93 21.10 -5.28
C HIS A 432 -15.50 19.70 -5.54
N ILE A 433 -15.10 18.68 -4.77
CA ILE A 433 -15.74 17.35 -4.81
C ILE A 433 -17.22 17.49 -4.45
N ARG A 434 -17.56 18.14 -3.34
CA ARG A 434 -18.95 18.34 -2.91
C ARG A 434 -19.79 19.06 -3.97
N LYS A 435 -19.26 20.13 -4.57
CA LYS A 435 -19.93 20.85 -5.67
C LYS A 435 -20.15 19.95 -6.89
N ALA A 436 -19.13 19.20 -7.33
CA ALA A 436 -19.27 18.24 -8.42
C ALA A 436 -20.22 17.09 -8.06
N CYS A 437 -20.40 16.76 -6.79
CA CYS A 437 -21.34 15.72 -6.37
C CYS A 437 -22.77 16.24 -6.15
N GLY A 438 -23.01 17.56 -6.22
CA GLY A 438 -24.31 18.17 -5.92
C GLY A 438 -24.66 18.15 -4.43
N SER A 439 -23.66 18.15 -3.55
CA SER A 439 -23.84 18.10 -2.09
C SER A 439 -22.97 19.14 -1.35
N PRO A 440 -23.06 20.44 -1.70
CA PRO A 440 -22.31 21.49 -1.02
C PRO A 440 -22.78 21.68 0.43
N LEU A 441 -21.84 21.99 1.32
CA LEU A 441 -22.09 22.42 2.70
C LEU A 441 -22.30 23.93 2.77
N ALA A 442 -22.88 24.43 3.85
CA ALA A 442 -23.19 25.86 4.01
C ALA A 442 -21.92 26.73 3.95
N TRP A 443 -20.81 26.24 4.51
CA TRP A 443 -19.53 26.95 4.48
C TRP A 443 -18.84 26.94 3.10
N ASP A 444 -19.23 26.06 2.17
CA ASP A 444 -18.69 26.04 0.80
C ASP A 444 -19.05 27.31 0.01
N ALA A 445 -20.16 27.97 0.37
CA ALA A 445 -20.60 29.24 -0.24
C ALA A 445 -19.62 30.39 0.07
N GLY A 446 -18.92 30.32 1.21
CA GLY A 446 -17.95 31.33 1.64
C GLY A 446 -16.55 31.16 1.05
N TYR A 447 -16.21 29.97 0.54
CA TYR A 447 -14.85 29.60 0.16
C TYR A 447 -14.26 30.49 -0.96
N ASN A 448 -15.08 30.95 -1.91
CA ASN A 448 -14.64 31.86 -2.98
C ASN A 448 -14.35 33.30 -2.49
N ARG A 449 -14.74 33.68 -1.27
CA ARG A 449 -14.59 35.04 -0.74
C ARG A 449 -13.37 35.24 0.16
N SER A 450 -12.84 34.18 0.77
CA SER A 450 -11.76 34.28 1.78
C SER A 450 -10.35 34.35 1.18
N ARG A 451 -10.10 33.83 -0.02
CA ARG A 451 -8.77 33.84 -0.68
C ARG A 451 -8.51 35.05 -1.61
N ARG A 452 -9.41 36.03 -1.68
CA ARG A 452 -9.22 37.29 -2.44
C ARG A 452 -8.70 38.46 -1.58
N LYS A 453 -8.21 38.20 -0.36
CA LYS A 453 -7.64 39.22 0.53
C LYS A 453 -6.14 39.03 0.68
#